data_AF-A0A8H5AJE0-F1
#
_entry.id   AF-A0A8H5AJE0-F1
#
_cell.length_a   1.000
_cell.length_b   1.000
_cell.length_c   1.000
_cell.angle_alpha   90.00
_cell.angle_beta   90.00
_cell.angle_gamma   90.00
#
_symmetry.space_group_name_H-M   'P 1'
#
loop_
_entity.id
_entity.type
_entity.pdbx_description
1 polymer ?
#
loop_
_entity_poly.entity_id
_entity_poly.type
_entity_poly.pdbx_seq_one_letter_code
_entity_poly.pdbx_strand_id
1 'polypeptide(L)'
;MDAAYNTTDIAISTSSLPTVDQSFDAALADLRHHDFELMHHYFTAAYLTMGLQDELRIVWKNAIPQQGYDHPFVMHGIMAISALHKAYLLYDKADTYLTLSAYHYTRGQAEFRRNLLAVTEGNCKPVFCFSLILIVYMCAAPVTRSPRHIIEDPIQTTLELFLVCRGLRAVTEPYYDRALKSDLYPLVRTSWLTGDDDPLKIPSVFLSIPMYV
;
A
#
# COMPACT_ATOMS: atom_id res chain seq x y z
N MET A 1 18.88 -45.74 -65.51
CA MET A 1 19.46 -44.44 -65.92
C MET A 1 18.41 -43.36 -65.73
N ASP A 2 18.47 -42.51 -64.71
CA ASP A 2 18.65 -42.70 -63.27
C ASP A 2 18.20 -41.37 -62.64
N ALA A 3 17.50 -41.48 -61.51
CA ALA A 3 17.33 -40.48 -60.45
C ALA A 3 16.90 -39.04 -60.81
N ALA A 4 15.59 -38.79 -60.74
CA ALA A 4 15.08 -37.48 -60.34
C ALA A 4 15.19 -37.36 -58.81
N TYR A 5 16.12 -36.53 -58.32
CA TYR A 5 16.20 -36.16 -56.91
C TYR A 5 14.99 -35.29 -56.55
N ASN A 6 14.10 -35.81 -55.70
CA ASN A 6 13.01 -35.04 -55.10
C ASN A 6 13.50 -34.49 -53.76
N THR A 7 13.94 -33.24 -53.73
CA THR A 7 14.29 -32.54 -52.49
C THR A 7 13.01 -32.07 -51.81
N THR A 8 12.61 -32.75 -50.74
CA THR A 8 11.63 -32.22 -49.79
C THR A 8 12.29 -31.08 -49.00
N ASP A 9 11.93 -29.84 -49.33
CA ASP A 9 12.19 -28.67 -48.49
C ASP A 9 11.41 -28.82 -47.18
N ILE A 10 12.10 -29.24 -46.12
CA ILE A 10 11.60 -29.11 -44.75
C ILE A 10 11.70 -27.62 -44.42
N ALA A 11 10.57 -26.92 -44.53
CA ALA A 11 10.42 -25.57 -43.98
C ALA A 11 10.59 -25.64 -42.46
N ILE A 12 11.81 -25.39 -41.98
CA ILE A 12 12.07 -25.12 -40.57
C ILE A 12 11.35 -23.82 -40.25
N SER A 13 10.19 -23.92 -39.61
CA SER A 13 9.52 -22.79 -38.97
C SER A 13 10.43 -22.32 -37.84
N THR A 14 11.29 -21.34 -38.13
CA THR A 14 12.10 -20.67 -37.13
C THR A 14 11.18 -19.83 -36.26
N SER A 15 10.73 -20.38 -35.12
CA SER A 15 10.13 -19.57 -34.07
C SER A 15 11.20 -18.64 -33.51
N SER A 16 11.22 -17.40 -33.97
CA SER A 16 12.12 -16.36 -33.45
C SER A 16 11.77 -16.10 -31.98
N LEU A 17 12.73 -16.32 -31.09
CA LEU A 17 12.63 -15.94 -29.68
C LEU A 17 12.46 -14.41 -29.57
N PRO A 18 11.61 -13.91 -28.66
CA PRO A 18 11.43 -12.46 -28.48
C PRO A 18 12.75 -11.80 -28.07
N THR A 19 13.02 -10.62 -28.65
CA THR A 19 14.19 -9.81 -28.30
C THR A 19 14.06 -9.26 -26.88
N VAL A 20 15.19 -8.92 -26.25
CA VAL A 20 15.23 -8.39 -24.86
C VAL A 20 14.30 -7.19 -24.68
N ASP A 21 14.27 -6.28 -25.64
CA ASP A 21 13.40 -5.10 -25.61
C ASP A 21 11.91 -5.48 -25.60
N GLN A 22 11.51 -6.47 -26.39
CA GLN A 22 10.13 -6.96 -26.45
C GLN A 22 9.69 -7.63 -25.14
N SER A 23 10.61 -8.31 -24.45
CA SER A 23 10.34 -8.93 -23.15
C SER A 23 10.17 -7.89 -22.03
N PHE A 24 10.95 -6.81 -22.07
CA PHE A 24 10.86 -5.71 -21.12
C PHE A 24 9.57 -4.92 -21.29
N ASP A 25 9.19 -4.61 -22.53
CA ASP A 25 7.93 -3.92 -22.84
C ASP A 25 6.70 -4.72 -22.40
N ALA A 26 6.73 -6.04 -22.58
CA ALA A 26 5.68 -6.94 -22.11
C ALA A 26 5.58 -6.93 -20.59
N ALA A 27 6.70 -7.02 -19.86
CA ALA A 27 6.71 -6.94 -18.40
C ALA A 27 6.22 -5.58 -17.88
N LEU A 28 6.58 -4.49 -18.55
CA LEU A 28 6.07 -3.15 -18.23
C LEU A 28 4.57 -3.02 -18.48
N ALA A 29 4.06 -3.63 -19.55
CA ALA A 29 2.63 -3.62 -19.85
C ALA A 29 1.85 -4.42 -18.81
N ASP A 30 2.38 -5.57 -18.40
CA ASP A 30 1.81 -6.41 -17.36
C ASP A 30 1.79 -5.69 -16.00
N LEU A 31 2.89 -5.04 -15.60
CA LEU A 31 2.93 -4.24 -14.38
C LEU A 31 1.90 -3.11 -14.41
N ARG A 32 1.77 -2.39 -15.54
CA ARG A 32 0.76 -1.34 -15.72
C ARG A 32 -0.67 -1.89 -15.62
N HIS A 33 -0.91 -3.09 -16.12
CA HIS A 33 -2.21 -3.74 -15.99
C HIS A 33 -2.55 -4.01 -14.52
N HIS A 34 -1.61 -4.59 -13.78
CA HIS A 34 -1.74 -4.78 -12.34
C HIS A 34 -1.94 -3.44 -11.61
N ASP A 35 -1.27 -2.38 -12.03
CA ASP A 35 -1.46 -1.04 -11.44
C ASP A 35 -2.91 -0.55 -11.61
N PHE A 36 -3.53 -0.73 -12.78
CA PHE A 36 -4.94 -0.36 -12.94
C PHE A 36 -5.87 -1.25 -12.11
N GLU A 37 -5.60 -2.56 -12.06
CA GLU A 37 -6.39 -3.50 -11.27
C GLU A 37 -6.35 -3.16 -9.78
N LEU A 38 -5.16 -2.92 -9.23
CA LEU A 38 -4.95 -2.56 -7.83
C LEU A 38 -5.59 -1.21 -7.50
N MET A 39 -5.51 -0.23 -8.40
CA MET A 39 -6.19 1.06 -8.21
C MET A 39 -7.71 0.90 -8.17
N HIS A 40 -8.26 0.12 -9.12
CA HIS A 40 -9.69 -0.18 -9.14
C HIS A 40 -10.13 -0.90 -7.85
N HIS A 41 -9.37 -1.90 -7.41
CA HIS A 41 -9.64 -2.63 -6.16
C HIS A 41 -9.59 -1.71 -4.93
N TYR A 42 -8.67 -0.74 -4.93
CA TYR A 42 -8.58 0.24 -3.85
C TYR A 42 -9.89 1.00 -3.67
N PHE A 43 -10.43 1.55 -4.75
CA PHE A 43 -11.65 2.37 -4.75
C PHE A 43 -12.96 1.60 -4.67
N THR A 44 -12.93 0.28 -4.85
CA THR A 44 -14.15 -0.56 -4.82
C THR A 44 -14.25 -1.40 -3.56
N ALA A 45 -13.11 -1.75 -2.95
CA ALA A 45 -13.08 -2.65 -1.80
C ALA A 45 -12.11 -2.20 -0.69
N ALA A 46 -10.86 -1.86 -1.00
CA ALA A 46 -9.85 -1.68 0.05
C ALA A 46 -10.09 -0.45 0.94
N TYR A 47 -10.47 0.70 0.39
CA TYR A 47 -10.68 1.90 1.20
C TYR A 47 -11.79 1.74 2.26
N LEU A 48 -12.76 0.85 2.00
CA LEU A 48 -13.88 0.57 2.91
C LEU A 48 -13.42 -0.08 4.22
N THR A 49 -12.26 -0.75 4.22
CA THR A 49 -11.70 -1.41 5.41
C THR A 49 -10.77 -0.48 6.23
N MET A 50 -10.50 0.74 5.73
CA MET A 50 -9.50 1.66 6.29
C MET A 50 -10.04 2.62 7.35
N GLY A 51 -11.24 2.40 7.87
CA GLY A 51 -11.79 3.23 8.94
C GLY A 51 -13.09 2.67 9.49
N LEU A 52 -13.29 2.81 10.79
CA LEU A 52 -14.52 2.37 11.47
C LEU A 52 -15.71 3.30 11.17
N GLN A 53 -15.43 4.60 11.01
CA GLN A 53 -16.42 5.64 10.74
C GLN A 53 -16.38 6.09 9.27
N ASP A 54 -17.53 6.48 8.73
CA ASP A 54 -17.64 6.99 7.34
C ASP A 54 -16.76 8.20 7.08
N GLU A 55 -16.64 9.11 8.06
CA GLU A 55 -15.80 10.30 7.96
C GLU A 55 -14.33 9.92 7.69
N LEU A 56 -13.81 8.89 8.38
CA LEU A 56 -12.45 8.39 8.16
C LEU A 56 -12.32 7.72 6.79
N ARG A 57 -13.31 6.89 6.40
CA ARG A 57 -13.33 6.24 5.08
C ARG A 57 -13.32 7.26 3.94
N ILE A 58 -13.94 8.42 4.10
CA ILE A 58 -13.91 9.51 3.10
C ILE A 58 -12.49 10.05 2.91
N VAL A 59 -11.71 10.18 3.98
CA VAL A 59 -10.31 10.63 3.88
C VAL A 59 -9.45 9.62 3.12
N TRP A 60 -9.62 8.33 3.43
CA TRP A 60 -8.96 7.24 2.68
C TRP A 60 -9.45 7.15 1.23
N LYS A 61 -10.72 7.41 0.97
CA LYS A 61 -11.27 7.42 -0.38
C LYS A 61 -10.75 8.59 -1.22
N ASN A 62 -10.62 9.78 -0.64
CA ASN A 62 -10.44 11.01 -1.43
C ASN A 62 -9.11 11.69 -1.14
N ALA A 63 -8.89 12.14 0.09
CA ALA A 63 -7.76 13.00 0.45
C ALA A 63 -6.41 12.29 0.26
N ILE A 64 -6.29 11.04 0.73
CA ILE A 64 -5.05 10.27 0.62
C ILE A 64 -4.70 9.99 -0.86
N PRO A 65 -5.62 9.49 -1.71
CA PRO A 65 -5.36 9.33 -3.14
C PRO A 65 -5.03 10.62 -3.88
N GLN A 66 -5.65 11.75 -3.52
CA GLN A 66 -5.32 13.05 -4.11
C GLN A 66 -3.87 13.45 -3.85
N GLN A 67 -3.34 13.17 -2.65
CA GLN A 67 -1.90 13.37 -2.41
C GLN A 67 -1.03 12.49 -3.31
N GLY A 68 -1.51 11.31 -3.71
CA GLY A 68 -0.80 10.41 -4.62
C GLY A 68 -0.64 10.92 -6.06
N TYR A 69 -1.38 11.96 -6.48
CA TYR A 69 -1.26 12.49 -7.84
C TYR A 69 0.09 13.18 -8.06
N ASP A 70 0.50 14.01 -7.11
CA ASP A 70 1.75 14.78 -7.17
C ASP A 70 2.89 14.12 -6.38
N HIS A 71 2.57 13.12 -5.54
CA HIS A 71 3.53 12.44 -4.66
C HIS A 71 3.51 10.92 -4.90
N PRO A 72 4.33 10.41 -5.84
CA PRO A 72 4.33 8.99 -6.25
C PRO A 72 4.52 8.01 -5.10
N PHE A 73 5.23 8.38 -4.04
CA PHE A 73 5.39 7.53 -2.86
C PHE A 73 4.05 7.22 -2.17
N VAL A 74 3.13 8.19 -2.08
CA VAL A 74 1.79 7.96 -1.53
C VAL A 74 1.01 7.00 -2.42
N MET A 75 1.11 7.19 -3.75
CA MET A 75 0.48 6.30 -4.71
C MET A 75 0.99 4.86 -4.56
N HIS A 76 2.30 4.66 -4.52
CA HIS A 76 2.89 3.34 -4.25
C HIS A 76 2.41 2.75 -2.92
N GLY A 77 2.27 3.55 -1.87
CA GLY A 77 1.70 3.09 -0.61
C GLY A 77 0.26 2.56 -0.74
N ILE A 78 -0.60 3.28 -1.47
CA ILE A 78 -1.98 2.88 -1.77
C ILE A 78 -2.01 1.53 -2.52
N MET A 79 -1.14 1.39 -3.51
CA MET A 79 -1.01 0.16 -4.32
C MET A 79 -0.54 -1.03 -3.48
N ALA A 80 0.41 -0.79 -2.57
CA ALA A 80 0.90 -1.81 -1.66
C ALA A 80 -0.23 -2.35 -0.76
N ILE A 81 -1.02 -1.46 -0.16
CA ILE A 81 -2.18 -1.83 0.67
C ILE A 81 -3.22 -2.58 -0.16
N SER A 82 -3.54 -2.09 -1.36
CA SER A 82 -4.52 -2.73 -2.23
C SER A 82 -4.12 -4.17 -2.60
N ALA A 83 -2.84 -4.37 -2.95
CA ALA A 83 -2.29 -5.68 -3.24
C ALA A 83 -2.30 -6.59 -2.01
N LEU A 84 -1.96 -6.06 -0.82
CA LEU A 84 -2.03 -6.79 0.44
C LEU A 84 -3.48 -7.28 0.71
N HIS A 85 -4.46 -6.40 0.49
CA HIS A 85 -5.86 -6.73 0.66
C HIS A 85 -6.32 -7.80 -0.34
N LYS A 86 -5.87 -7.75 -1.60
CA LYS A 86 -6.15 -8.82 -2.57
C LYS A 86 -5.48 -10.14 -2.21
N ALA A 87 -4.24 -10.12 -1.73
CA ALA A 87 -3.54 -11.32 -1.28
C ALA A 87 -4.32 -12.02 -0.15
N TYR A 88 -4.89 -11.24 0.77
CA TYR A 88 -5.75 -11.76 1.84
C TYR A 88 -7.04 -12.40 1.30
N LEU A 89 -7.69 -11.79 0.30
CA LEU A 89 -8.97 -12.28 -0.24
C LEU A 89 -8.81 -13.43 -1.25
N LEU A 90 -7.69 -13.49 -1.97
CA LEU A 90 -7.46 -14.42 -3.08
C LEU A 90 -6.28 -15.34 -2.77
N TYR A 91 -6.53 -16.36 -1.94
CA TYR A 91 -5.50 -17.29 -1.48
C TYR A 91 -4.70 -17.93 -2.64
N ASP A 92 -5.38 -18.35 -3.71
CA ASP A 92 -4.75 -18.97 -4.88
C ASP A 92 -3.78 -18.06 -5.63
N LYS A 93 -3.89 -16.74 -5.44
CA LYS A 93 -3.04 -15.71 -6.06
C LYS A 93 -2.25 -14.91 -5.01
N ALA A 94 -2.19 -15.39 -3.77
CA ALA A 94 -1.58 -14.65 -2.67
C ALA A 94 -0.12 -14.28 -2.98
N ASP A 95 0.68 -15.20 -3.51
CA ASP A 95 2.09 -14.96 -3.83
C ASP A 95 2.29 -13.83 -4.87
N THR A 96 1.45 -13.80 -5.90
CA THR A 96 1.47 -12.73 -6.92
C THR A 96 1.20 -11.37 -6.28
N TYR A 97 0.12 -11.26 -5.49
CA TYR A 97 -0.24 -9.98 -4.88
C TYR A 97 0.68 -9.59 -3.72
N LEU A 98 1.27 -10.54 -2.98
CA LEU A 98 2.33 -10.27 -1.99
C LEU A 98 3.59 -9.71 -2.66
N THR A 99 3.95 -10.23 -3.83
CA THR A 99 5.08 -9.72 -4.63
C THR A 99 4.83 -8.30 -5.12
N LEU A 100 3.64 -8.03 -5.69
CA LEU A 100 3.24 -6.68 -6.10
C LEU A 100 3.20 -5.72 -4.91
N SER A 101 2.70 -6.19 -3.77
CA SER A 101 2.64 -5.38 -2.55
C SER A 101 4.03 -5.00 -2.05
N ALA A 102 4.95 -5.96 -1.96
CA ALA A 102 6.34 -5.70 -1.58
C ALA A 102 7.03 -4.75 -2.56
N TYR A 103 6.81 -4.95 -3.87
CA TYR A 103 7.33 -4.07 -4.92
C TYR A 103 6.93 -2.60 -4.69
N HIS A 104 5.63 -2.32 -4.54
CA HIS A 104 5.15 -0.97 -4.33
C HIS A 104 5.57 -0.41 -2.98
N TYR A 105 5.51 -1.21 -1.92
CA TYR A 105 5.93 -0.78 -0.58
C TYR A 105 7.40 -0.33 -0.57
N THR A 106 8.31 -1.13 -1.13
CA THR A 106 9.74 -0.78 -1.18
C THR A 106 9.98 0.50 -1.99
N ARG A 107 9.30 0.68 -3.13
CA ARG A 107 9.41 1.91 -3.94
C ARG A 107 8.91 3.14 -3.19
N GLY A 108 7.69 3.06 -2.62
CA GLY A 108 7.11 4.16 -1.85
C GLY A 108 7.93 4.49 -0.62
N GLN A 109 8.40 3.48 0.12
CA GLN A 109 9.20 3.68 1.32
C GLN A 109 10.54 4.35 1.02
N ALA A 110 11.19 4.00 -0.09
CA ALA A 110 12.46 4.62 -0.47
C ALA A 110 12.33 6.13 -0.74
N GLU A 111 11.27 6.55 -1.41
CA GLU A 111 11.00 7.97 -1.69
C GLU A 111 10.45 8.71 -0.45
N PHE A 112 9.61 8.05 0.35
CA PHE A 112 9.17 8.57 1.65
C PHE A 112 10.36 8.90 2.56
N ARG A 113 11.35 8.00 2.66
CA ARG A 113 12.58 8.23 3.45
C ARG A 113 13.34 9.48 3.01
N ARG A 114 13.36 9.78 1.70
CA ARG A 114 14.00 11.00 1.18
C ARG A 114 13.23 12.26 1.60
N ASN A 115 11.91 12.22 1.58
CA ASN A 115 11.06 13.33 2.01
C ASN A 115 11.13 13.58 3.53
N LEU A 116 11.37 12.54 4.33
CA LEU A 116 11.57 12.69 5.78
C LEU A 116 12.84 13.46 6.17
N LEU A 117 13.85 13.53 5.29
CA LEU A 117 15.09 14.27 5.58
C LEU A 117 14.84 15.78 5.70
N ALA A 118 13.81 16.30 5.04
CA ALA A 118 13.44 17.71 5.06
C ALA A 118 11.92 17.85 4.90
N VAL A 119 11.22 17.80 6.04
CA VAL A 119 9.78 18.06 6.06
C VAL A 119 9.52 19.57 6.04
N THR A 120 8.78 20.00 5.04
CA THR A 120 8.38 21.38 4.77
C THR A 120 6.85 21.48 4.72
N GLU A 121 6.33 22.69 4.62
CA GLU A 121 4.90 22.92 4.42
C GLU A 121 4.33 22.28 3.14
N GLY A 122 5.16 22.12 2.09
CA GLY A 122 4.73 21.58 0.80
C GLY A 122 4.63 20.06 0.76
N ASN A 123 5.35 19.35 1.63
CA ASN A 123 5.38 17.88 1.65
C ASN A 123 4.92 17.26 2.99
N CYS A 124 4.53 18.05 3.99
CA CYS A 124 4.05 17.50 5.26
C CYS A 124 2.78 16.65 5.11
N LYS A 125 1.83 17.08 4.27
CA LYS A 125 0.59 16.32 3.98
C LYS A 125 0.85 14.93 3.39
N PRO A 126 1.58 14.77 2.27
CA PRO A 126 1.84 13.44 1.71
C PRO A 126 2.73 12.58 2.64
N VAL A 127 3.67 13.17 3.38
CA VAL A 127 4.45 12.45 4.41
C VAL A 127 3.54 11.91 5.51
N PHE A 128 2.57 12.70 5.97
CA PHE A 128 1.55 12.25 6.92
C PHE A 128 0.73 11.08 6.35
N CYS A 129 0.20 11.22 5.13
CA CYS A 129 -0.58 10.18 4.47
C CYS A 129 0.20 8.86 4.34
N PHE A 130 1.47 8.91 3.91
CA PHE A 130 2.28 7.71 3.79
C PHE A 130 2.63 7.08 5.14
N SER A 131 2.76 7.88 6.20
CA SER A 131 2.98 7.36 7.55
C SER A 131 1.78 6.55 8.06
N LEU A 132 0.54 6.99 7.74
CA LEU A 132 -0.66 6.21 8.03
C LEU A 132 -0.72 4.92 7.21
N ILE A 133 -0.38 4.99 5.93
CA ILE A 133 -0.25 3.82 5.07
C ILE A 133 0.77 2.82 5.65
N LEU A 134 1.91 3.31 6.15
CA LEU A 134 2.96 2.51 6.77
C LEU A 134 2.44 1.79 8.02
N ILE A 135 1.68 2.48 8.88
CA ILE A 135 1.03 1.87 10.05
C ILE A 135 0.12 0.71 9.63
N VAL A 136 -0.77 0.94 8.65
CA VAL A 136 -1.67 -0.10 8.13
C VAL A 136 -0.88 -1.27 7.57
N TYR A 137 0.16 -0.99 6.79
CA TYR A 137 0.99 -2.01 6.15
C TYR A 137 1.72 -2.88 7.18
N MET A 138 2.32 -2.28 8.22
CA MET A 138 3.01 -3.04 9.28
C MET A 138 2.07 -3.95 10.07
N CYS A 139 0.81 -3.54 10.25
CA CYS A 139 -0.20 -4.38 10.91
C CYS A 139 -0.69 -5.52 10.00
N ALA A 140 -0.92 -5.25 8.72
CA ALA A 140 -1.57 -6.21 7.82
C ALA A 140 -0.59 -7.19 7.16
N ALA A 141 0.66 -6.80 6.90
CA ALA A 141 1.63 -7.62 6.17
C ALA A 141 1.97 -8.94 6.87
N PRO A 142 2.24 -8.99 8.20
CA PRO A 142 2.57 -10.24 8.88
C PRO A 142 1.41 -11.25 8.82
N VAL A 143 0.18 -10.77 8.98
CA VAL A 143 -1.03 -11.61 8.93
C VAL A 143 -1.25 -12.19 7.53
N THR A 144 -0.92 -11.42 6.49
CA THR A 144 -1.16 -11.82 5.09
C THR A 144 -0.08 -12.76 4.54
N ARG A 145 1.17 -12.63 5.00
CA ARG A 145 2.31 -13.43 4.51
C ARG A 145 2.35 -14.86 5.06
N SER A 146 1.72 -15.10 6.20
CA SER A 146 1.79 -16.39 6.88
C SER A 146 0.57 -17.24 6.54
N PRO A 147 0.74 -18.42 5.90
CA PRO A 147 -0.35 -19.35 5.63
C PRO A 147 -1.07 -19.85 6.89
N ARG A 148 -0.44 -19.65 8.06
CA ARG A 148 -0.98 -19.99 9.38
C ARG A 148 -1.27 -18.75 10.24
N HIS A 149 -1.18 -17.54 9.68
CA HIS A 149 -1.25 -16.27 10.40
C HIS A 149 -0.27 -16.14 11.59
N ILE A 150 0.85 -16.87 11.54
CA ILE A 150 1.92 -16.77 12.53
C ILE A 150 2.75 -15.53 12.21
N ILE A 151 2.76 -14.58 13.13
CA ILE A 151 3.58 -13.37 13.07
C ILE A 151 5.01 -13.72 13.50
N GLU A 152 5.97 -13.54 12.61
CA GLU A 152 7.39 -13.65 12.94
C GLU A 152 7.81 -12.44 13.79
N ASP A 153 8.39 -12.70 14.96
CA ASP A 153 8.81 -11.70 15.95
C ASP A 153 7.75 -10.58 16.23
N PRO A 154 6.63 -10.94 16.87
CA PRO A 154 5.53 -10.01 17.12
C PRO A 154 5.93 -8.86 18.05
N ILE A 155 6.90 -9.08 18.95
CA ILE A 155 7.40 -8.05 19.86
C ILE A 155 8.15 -7.00 19.06
N GLN A 156 9.10 -7.40 18.22
CA GLN A 156 9.86 -6.47 17.38
C GLN A 156 8.94 -5.68 16.45
N THR A 157 7.99 -6.34 15.79
CA THR A 157 7.01 -5.68 14.91
C THR A 157 6.20 -4.63 15.68
N THR A 158 5.82 -4.93 16.93
CA THR A 158 5.09 -4.00 17.79
C THR A 158 5.95 -2.79 18.19
N LEU A 159 7.22 -3.02 18.54
CA LEU A 159 8.16 -1.94 18.88
C LEU A 159 8.41 -1.01 17.67
N GLU A 160 8.56 -1.58 16.47
CA GLU A 160 8.69 -0.81 15.24
C GLU A 160 7.45 0.03 14.96
N LEU A 161 6.25 -0.52 15.17
CA LEU A 161 5.00 0.22 15.06
C LEU A 161 4.97 1.42 16.03
N PHE A 162 5.40 1.26 17.27
CA PHE A 162 5.49 2.38 18.22
C PHE A 162 6.48 3.45 17.77
N LEU A 163 7.63 3.06 17.21
CA LEU A 163 8.59 4.02 16.65
C LEU A 163 7.99 4.80 15.47
N VAL A 164 7.24 4.13 14.59
CA VAL A 164 6.51 4.79 13.50
C VAL A 164 5.48 5.78 14.04
N CYS A 165 4.67 5.40 15.03
CA CYS A 165 3.69 6.30 15.65
C CYS A 165 4.34 7.53 16.29
N ARG A 166 5.50 7.35 16.97
CA ARG A 166 6.28 8.46 17.53
C ARG A 166 6.85 9.38 16.44
N GLY A 167 7.36 8.80 15.35
CA GLY A 167 7.84 9.55 14.19
C GLY A 167 6.72 10.37 13.53
N LEU A 168 5.55 9.77 13.36
CA LEU A 168 4.36 10.44 12.84
C LEU A 168 3.95 11.64 13.71
N ARG A 169 3.96 11.49 15.03
CA ARG A 169 3.74 12.61 15.96
C ARG A 169 4.71 13.75 15.71
N ALA A 170 6.02 13.44 15.70
CA ALA A 170 7.05 14.46 15.52
C ALA A 170 6.94 15.19 14.17
N VAL A 171 6.53 14.49 13.11
CA VAL A 171 6.29 15.08 11.78
C VAL A 171 5.04 15.95 11.75
N THR A 172 3.98 15.56 12.47
CA THR A 172 2.67 16.23 12.42
C THR A 172 2.59 17.43 13.35
N GLU A 173 3.28 17.38 14.50
CA GLU A 173 3.20 18.37 15.57
C GLU A 173 3.43 19.82 15.10
N PRO A 174 4.45 20.14 14.27
CA PRO A 174 4.65 21.51 13.77
C PRO A 174 3.54 22.02 12.85
N TYR A 175 2.73 21.13 12.26
CA TYR A 175 1.71 21.45 11.26
C TYR A 175 0.29 21.20 11.78
N TYR A 176 0.14 20.89 13.06
CA TYR A 176 -1.09 20.40 13.65
C TYR A 176 -2.29 21.33 13.43
N ASP A 177 -2.12 22.63 13.71
CA ASP A 177 -3.17 23.65 13.51
C ASP A 177 -3.66 23.74 12.06
N ARG A 178 -2.78 23.47 11.11
CA ARG A 178 -3.11 23.46 9.67
C ARG A 178 -3.76 22.15 9.26
N ALA A 179 -3.27 21.03 9.79
CA ALA A 179 -3.83 19.71 9.56
C ALA A 179 -5.29 19.65 10.05
N LEU A 180 -5.60 20.30 11.16
CA LEU A 180 -6.97 20.47 11.67
C LEU A 180 -7.89 21.30 10.76
N LYS A 181 -7.33 22.13 9.87
CA LYS A 181 -8.08 22.94 8.90
C LYS A 181 -8.08 22.33 7.50
N SER A 182 -7.58 21.10 7.38
CA SER A 182 -7.43 20.42 6.10
C SER A 182 -8.47 19.31 5.91
N ASP A 183 -8.49 18.75 4.71
CA ASP A 183 -9.20 17.53 4.33
C ASP A 183 -8.77 16.28 5.13
N LEU A 184 -7.64 16.34 5.84
CA LEU A 184 -7.17 15.29 6.76
C LEU A 184 -7.71 15.45 8.18
N TYR A 185 -8.49 16.50 8.48
CA TYR A 185 -9.04 16.79 9.81
C TYR A 185 -9.63 15.55 10.51
N PRO A 186 -10.45 14.70 9.86
CA PRO A 186 -11.04 13.56 10.54
C PRO A 186 -10.00 12.61 11.12
N LEU A 187 -8.89 12.36 10.40
CA LEU A 187 -7.81 11.48 10.86
C LEU A 187 -6.99 12.13 11.97
N VAL A 188 -6.69 13.43 11.83
CA VAL A 188 -5.89 14.19 12.79
C VAL A 188 -6.61 14.28 14.14
N ARG A 189 -7.91 14.56 14.14
CA ARG A 189 -8.71 14.64 15.38
C ARG A 189 -8.79 13.29 16.11
N THR A 190 -8.88 12.19 15.37
CA THR A 190 -8.95 10.84 15.99
C THR A 190 -7.60 10.29 16.40
N SER A 191 -6.51 10.94 16.01
CA SER A 191 -5.18 10.50 16.36
C SER A 191 -4.88 10.85 17.81
N TRP A 192 -4.17 9.97 18.52
CA TRP A 192 -3.59 10.16 19.87
C TRP A 192 -2.56 11.32 19.96
N LEU A 193 -2.58 12.23 18.99
CA LEU A 193 -1.79 13.45 18.90
C LEU A 193 -2.48 14.63 19.59
N THR A 194 -3.80 14.54 19.82
CA THR A 194 -4.56 15.47 20.67
C THR A 194 -4.14 15.28 22.13
N GLY A 195 -3.54 16.29 22.74
CA GLY A 195 -3.17 16.26 24.16
C GLY A 195 -4.35 16.30 25.15
N ASP A 196 -5.58 16.39 24.65
CA ASP A 196 -6.81 16.56 25.45
C ASP A 196 -7.55 15.26 25.76
N ASP A 197 -7.16 14.15 25.14
CA ASP A 197 -7.79 12.86 25.39
C ASP A 197 -7.06 12.15 26.55
N ASP A 198 -7.70 12.16 27.71
CA ASP A 198 -7.38 11.30 28.84
C ASP A 198 -7.03 9.88 28.32
N PRO A 199 -5.80 9.38 28.55
CA PRO A 199 -5.33 8.12 27.98
C PRO A 199 -6.14 6.89 28.45
N LEU A 200 -7.04 7.07 29.43
CA LEU A 200 -7.95 6.04 29.94
C LEU A 200 -9.40 6.22 29.45
N LYS A 201 -9.74 7.31 28.75
CA LYS A 201 -11.01 7.43 28.04
C LYS A 201 -10.94 6.61 26.76
N ILE A 202 -11.21 5.33 26.89
CA ILE A 202 -11.52 4.46 25.77
C ILE A 202 -12.67 5.14 25.00
N PRO A 203 -12.51 5.49 23.71
CA PRO A 203 -13.63 5.98 22.91
C PRO A 203 -14.81 5.02 23.03
N SER A 204 -16.02 5.52 23.23
CA SER A 204 -17.25 4.71 23.41
C SER A 204 -17.49 3.66 22.29
N VAL A 205 -16.78 3.80 21.17
CA VAL A 205 -16.69 2.86 20.05
C VAL A 205 -16.17 1.46 20.47
N PHE A 206 -15.25 1.36 21.44
CA PHE A 206 -14.74 0.05 21.89
C PHE A 206 -15.66 -0.66 22.89
N LEU A 207 -16.63 0.05 23.48
CA LEU A 207 -17.64 -0.55 24.37
C LEU A 207 -18.79 -1.22 23.60
N SER A 208 -18.81 -1.10 22.27
CA SER A 208 -19.90 -1.59 21.41
C SER A 208 -19.53 -2.82 20.57
N ILE A 209 -18.31 -3.36 20.72
CA ILE A 209 -17.91 -4.58 20.02
C ILE A 209 -18.43 -5.78 20.83
N PRO A 210 -19.39 -6.57 20.33
CA PRO A 210 -19.73 -7.82 20.98
C PRO A 210 -18.50 -8.72 20.93
N MET A 211 -17.99 -9.07 22.11
CA MET A 211 -16.93 -10.05 22.27
C MET A 211 -17.51 -11.43 21.91
N TYR A 212 -17.48 -11.77 20.62
CA TYR A 212 -17.73 -13.15 20.21
C TYR A 212 -16.45 -13.93 20.47
N VAL A 213 -16.49 -14.70 21.57
CA VAL A 213 -15.59 -15.80 21.90
C VAL A 213 -15.89 -16.98 20.98
#